data_AF-A0A8T5TWE5-F1
#
_entry.id   AF-A0A8T5TWE5-F1
#
_cell.length_a   1.000
_cell.length_b   1.000
_cell.length_c   1.000
_cell.angle_alpha   90.00
_cell.angle_beta   90.00
_cell.angle_gamma   90.00
#
_symmetry.space_group_name_H-M   'P 1'
#
loop_
_entity.id
_entity.type
_entity.pdbx_description
1 polymer ?
#
loop_
_entity_poly.entity_id
_entity_poly.type
_entity_poly.pdbx_seq_one_letter_code
_entity_poly.pdbx_strand_id
1 'polypeptide(L)'
;MEEYKRFTVSLPKDLYDKFEAFRNKMGISRSDSIRKAMHSLMVSEENISFSSGNVVGCIPIIMLHEHFSGSQEKEKSHEHSYGINHDDGHHDHEYNPGPVYASVQQTDEIRKNDIQHHFYDVITSTLHVHLEFEKCLEIIAVSGPYDRVKKLKDDLQKLKSIISIDFFIIDKDLTPKSNE
;
A
#
# COMPACT_ATOMS: atom_id res chain seq x y z
N MET A 1 -22.20 16.44 -18.34
CA MET A 1 -21.23 17.57 -18.36
C MET A 1 -20.91 17.87 -16.90
N GLU A 2 -19.66 17.64 -16.46
CA GLU A 2 -19.24 18.05 -15.11
C GLU A 2 -19.29 19.57 -14.98
N GLU A 3 -19.87 20.06 -13.89
CA GLU A 3 -19.97 21.48 -13.60
C GLU A 3 -18.68 21.96 -12.92
N TYR A 4 -17.83 22.70 -13.65
CA TYR A 4 -16.58 23.23 -13.11
C TYR A 4 -16.75 24.65 -12.57
N LYS A 5 -16.47 24.85 -11.28
CA LYS A 5 -16.37 26.19 -10.67
C LYS A 5 -14.95 26.74 -10.81
N ARG A 6 -14.82 27.94 -11.38
CA ARG A 6 -13.55 28.66 -11.48
C ARG A 6 -13.37 29.58 -10.28
N PHE A 7 -12.19 29.56 -9.69
CA PHE A 7 -11.80 30.47 -8.63
C PHE A 7 -10.37 30.95 -8.86
N THR A 8 -10.05 32.12 -8.31
CA THR A 8 -8.73 32.75 -8.43
C THR A 8 -8.06 32.72 -7.06
N VAL A 9 -6.76 32.38 -7.03
CA VAL A 9 -5.96 32.32 -5.80
C VAL A 9 -4.78 33.28 -5.95
N SER A 10 -4.52 34.07 -4.91
CA SER A 10 -3.33 34.92 -4.82
C SER A 10 -2.25 34.20 -4.01
N LEU A 11 -1.03 34.13 -4.55
CA LEU A 11 0.11 33.47 -3.92
C LEU A 11 1.29 34.45 -3.81
N PRO A 12 2.11 34.37 -2.74
CA PRO A 12 3.39 35.08 -2.69
C PRO A 12 4.27 34.69 -3.89
N LYS A 13 4.99 35.66 -4.47
CA LYS A 13 5.80 35.45 -5.69
C LYS A 13 6.78 34.29 -5.58
N ASP A 14 7.50 34.20 -4.46
CA ASP A 14 8.45 33.11 -4.20
C ASP A 14 7.78 31.73 -4.18
N LEU A 15 6.60 31.61 -3.59
CA LEU A 15 5.84 30.36 -3.58
C LEU A 15 5.33 30.00 -4.98
N TYR A 16 4.86 30.98 -5.75
CA TYR A 16 4.44 30.79 -7.13
C TYR A 16 5.59 30.26 -8.00
N ASP A 17 6.77 30.86 -7.91
CA ASP A 17 7.95 30.46 -8.69
C ASP A 17 8.38 29.03 -8.34
N LYS A 18 8.42 28.69 -7.03
CA LYS A 18 8.69 27.32 -6.55
C LYS A 18 7.64 26.32 -7.05
N PHE A 19 6.37 26.70 -7.03
CA PHE A 19 5.28 25.86 -7.48
C PHE A 19 5.32 25.61 -9.00
N GLU A 20 5.56 26.64 -9.82
CA GLU A 20 5.68 26.47 -11.27
C GLU A 20 6.89 25.59 -11.64
N ALA A 21 8.03 25.75 -10.95
CA ALA A 21 9.20 24.89 -11.14
C ALA A 21 8.89 23.42 -10.79
N PHE A 22 8.27 23.18 -9.63
CA PHE A 22 7.84 21.84 -9.21
C PHE A 22 6.87 21.21 -10.20
N ARG A 23 5.84 21.97 -10.60
CA ARG A 23 4.81 21.53 -11.54
C ARG A 23 5.39 21.18 -12.91
N ASN A 24 6.29 22.02 -13.44
CA ASN A 24 6.95 21.77 -14.73
C ASN A 24 7.83 20.51 -14.67
N LYS A 25 8.52 20.27 -13.56
CA LYS A 25 9.29 19.03 -13.33
C LYS A 25 8.40 17.79 -13.35
N MET A 26 7.16 17.89 -12.84
CA MET A 26 6.19 16.80 -12.85
C MET A 26 5.43 16.66 -14.18
N GLY A 27 5.54 17.61 -15.11
CA GLY A 27 4.86 17.57 -16.40
C GLY A 27 3.32 17.69 -16.34
N ILE A 28 2.78 18.24 -15.25
CA ILE A 28 1.32 18.34 -15.02
C ILE A 28 0.80 19.78 -15.23
N SER A 29 -0.49 19.94 -15.53
CA SER A 29 -1.11 21.26 -15.72
C SER A 29 -1.33 21.99 -14.39
N ARG A 30 -1.46 23.32 -14.38
CA ARG A 30 -1.73 24.10 -13.14
C ARG A 30 -3.01 23.67 -12.45
N SER A 31 -4.08 23.49 -13.22
CA SER A 31 -5.35 23.06 -12.66
C SER A 31 -5.26 21.66 -12.05
N ASP A 32 -4.50 20.75 -12.67
CA ASP A 32 -4.30 19.40 -12.15
C ASP A 32 -3.43 19.40 -10.88
N SER A 33 -2.33 20.17 -10.86
CA SER A 33 -1.47 20.28 -9.67
C SER A 33 -2.18 20.93 -8.49
N ILE A 34 -2.95 21.98 -8.72
CA ILE A 34 -3.77 22.62 -7.69
C ILE A 34 -4.86 21.65 -7.20
N ARG A 35 -5.56 20.95 -8.10
CA ARG A 35 -6.58 19.97 -7.71
C ARG A 35 -5.98 18.83 -6.87
N LYS A 36 -4.84 18.28 -7.28
CA LYS A 36 -4.11 17.24 -6.52
C LYS A 36 -3.66 17.75 -5.16
N ALA A 37 -3.14 18.97 -5.07
CA ALA A 37 -2.75 19.58 -3.81
C ALA A 37 -3.96 19.81 -2.89
N MET A 38 -5.09 20.26 -3.44
CA MET A 38 -6.34 20.41 -2.68
C MET A 38 -6.84 19.06 -2.16
N HIS A 39 -6.89 18.02 -3.01
CA HIS A 39 -7.26 16.68 -2.54
C HIS A 39 -6.32 16.16 -1.46
N SER A 40 -5.01 16.31 -1.65
CA SER A 40 -3.99 15.90 -0.67
C SER A 40 -4.18 16.63 0.67
N LEU A 41 -4.37 17.95 0.62
CA LEU A 41 -4.59 18.77 1.81
C LEU A 41 -5.91 18.44 2.51
N MET A 42 -7.00 18.23 1.74
CA MET A 42 -8.29 17.83 2.30
C MET A 42 -8.24 16.45 2.96
N VAL A 43 -7.46 15.53 2.40
CA VAL A 43 -7.21 14.21 2.99
C VAL A 43 -6.35 14.33 4.25
N SER A 44 -5.38 15.25 4.29
CA SER A 44 -4.49 15.41 5.44
C SER A 44 -5.09 16.21 6.61
N GLU A 45 -6.04 17.13 6.37
CA GLU A 45 -6.56 18.10 7.35
C GLU A 45 -7.86 17.66 8.07
N GLU A 46 -8.37 16.45 7.85
CA GLU A 46 -9.53 15.84 8.54
C GLU A 46 -10.53 16.81 9.21
N ASN A 47 -11.44 17.40 8.42
CA ASN A 47 -12.77 17.87 8.87
C ASN A 47 -13.67 18.41 7.75
N ILE A 48 -13.24 18.35 6.49
CA ILE A 48 -14.13 18.63 5.36
C ILE A 48 -14.60 17.28 4.85
N SER A 49 -15.81 16.92 5.22
CA SER A 49 -16.51 15.73 4.73
C SER A 49 -16.30 15.60 3.22
N PHE A 50 -15.59 14.56 2.78
CA PHE A 50 -16.02 13.87 1.56
C PHE A 50 -17.49 13.55 1.85
N SER A 51 -18.38 14.28 1.21
CA SER A 51 -19.80 14.33 1.54
C SER A 51 -20.40 12.93 1.48
N SER A 52 -20.46 12.21 2.61
CA SER A 52 -21.18 10.94 2.79
C SER A 52 -21.11 9.97 1.59
N GLY A 53 -19.96 9.94 0.92
CA GLY A 53 -19.85 9.42 -0.44
C GLY A 53 -19.09 8.11 -0.48
N ASN A 54 -19.41 7.28 -1.48
CA ASN A 54 -18.58 6.14 -1.82
C ASN A 54 -17.29 6.65 -2.47
N VAL A 55 -16.15 6.14 -2.04
CA VAL A 55 -14.84 6.45 -2.62
C VAL A 55 -14.31 5.26 -3.39
N VAL A 56 -13.35 5.53 -4.26
CA VAL A 56 -12.49 4.52 -4.90
C VAL A 56 -11.03 4.92 -4.72
N GLY A 57 -10.14 3.94 -4.56
CA GLY A 57 -8.74 4.26 -4.32
C GLY A 57 -7.87 3.06 -4.00
N CYS A 58 -6.72 3.33 -3.38
CA CYS A 58 -5.84 2.32 -2.82
C CYS A 58 -5.13 2.77 -1.53
N ILE A 59 -4.74 1.77 -0.73
CA ILE A 59 -3.91 1.89 0.46
C ILE A 59 -2.62 1.13 0.18
N PRO A 60 -1.52 1.80 -0.21
CA PRO A 60 -0.22 1.17 -0.31
C PRO A 60 0.47 1.14 1.05
N ILE A 61 1.10 0.01 1.36
CA ILE A 61 1.72 -0.33 2.63
C ILE A 61 3.09 -0.90 2.34
N ILE A 62 4.12 -0.38 3.00
CA ILE A 62 5.42 -1.03 3.11
C ILE A 62 5.51 -1.64 4.49
N MET A 63 5.75 -2.94 4.56
CA MET A 63 5.75 -3.71 5.81
C MET A 63 6.92 -4.69 5.88
N LEU A 64 7.26 -5.08 7.11
CA LEU A 64 8.17 -6.18 7.39
C LEU A 64 7.38 -7.50 7.52
N HIS A 65 7.91 -8.59 7.00
CA HIS A 65 7.37 -9.94 7.17
C HIS A 65 8.53 -10.92 7.38
N GLU A 66 8.28 -12.00 8.12
CA GLU A 66 9.30 -13.05 8.34
C GLU A 66 8.91 -14.29 7.55
N HIS A 67 9.84 -14.78 6.72
CA HIS A 67 9.68 -16.09 6.14
C HIS A 67 9.88 -17.18 7.20
N PHE A 68 8.99 -18.18 7.20
CA PHE A 68 9.21 -19.40 7.96
C PHE A 68 10.40 -20.15 7.36
N SER A 69 11.60 -19.86 7.86
CA SER A 69 12.74 -20.76 7.69
C SER A 69 12.61 -21.83 8.76
N GLY A 70 12.26 -23.05 8.35
CA GLY A 70 12.38 -24.21 9.22
C GLY A 70 13.79 -24.22 9.82
N SER A 71 13.89 -24.10 11.13
CA SER A 71 15.18 -24.09 11.81
C SER A 71 15.89 -25.43 11.60
N GLN A 72 16.96 -25.44 10.80
CA GLN A 72 18.17 -26.17 11.18
C GLN A 72 19.42 -25.36 10.83
N GLU A 73 20.10 -24.96 11.91
CA GLU A 73 21.54 -24.76 11.97
C GLU A 73 22.27 -25.92 11.25
N LYS A 74 23.19 -25.60 10.34
CA LYS A 74 24.52 -26.21 10.32
C LYS A 74 25.43 -25.50 9.32
N GLU A 75 26.31 -24.67 9.88
CA GLU A 75 27.69 -24.59 9.41
C GLU A 75 28.25 -26.01 9.26
N LYS A 76 28.49 -26.47 8.02
CA LYS A 76 29.60 -27.37 7.72
C LYS A 76 30.09 -27.10 6.30
N SER A 77 31.26 -26.49 6.23
CA SER A 77 32.16 -26.48 5.08
C SER A 77 32.35 -27.89 4.52
N HIS A 78 32.12 -28.08 3.22
CA HIS A 78 32.67 -29.23 2.50
C HIS A 78 33.29 -28.75 1.18
N GLU A 79 34.59 -29.02 1.05
CA GLU A 79 35.41 -28.77 -0.14
C GLU A 79 34.85 -29.53 -1.35
N HIS A 80 34.72 -28.84 -2.49
CA HIS A 80 34.42 -29.49 -3.76
C HIS A 80 35.72 -30.02 -4.40
N SER A 81 35.97 -31.31 -4.24
CA SER A 81 36.79 -32.09 -5.18
C SER A 81 35.88 -32.54 -6.33
N TYR A 82 36.03 -31.93 -7.51
CA TYR A 82 35.29 -32.33 -8.71
C TYR A 82 35.93 -33.56 -9.36
N GLY A 83 35.34 -34.73 -9.10
CA GLY A 83 35.18 -35.82 -10.05
C GLY A 83 33.69 -35.87 -10.44
N ILE A 84 33.41 -35.83 -11.74
CA ILE A 84 32.08 -35.76 -12.35
C ILE A 84 31.19 -36.96 -11.96
N ASN A 85 29.90 -36.75 -11.64
CA ASN A 85 28.75 -37.37 -12.31
C ASN A 85 27.39 -36.93 -11.73
N HIS A 86 26.42 -36.86 -12.65
CA HIS A 86 25.00 -36.53 -12.50
C HIS A 86 24.29 -37.36 -11.42
N ASP A 87 23.46 -36.72 -10.60
CA ASP A 87 22.27 -37.37 -10.00
C ASP A 87 21.16 -36.35 -9.80
N ASP A 88 19.97 -36.73 -10.24
CA ASP A 88 18.75 -35.94 -10.26
C ASP A 88 18.10 -35.99 -8.87
N GLY A 89 18.75 -35.32 -7.91
CA GLY A 89 18.33 -35.29 -6.51
C GLY A 89 17.12 -34.38 -6.30
N HIS A 90 15.92 -34.95 -6.31
CA HIS A 90 14.75 -34.36 -5.66
C HIS A 90 15.11 -34.04 -4.19
N HIS A 91 15.32 -32.76 -3.88
CA HIS A 91 15.48 -32.29 -2.50
C HIS A 91 14.10 -32.17 -1.85
N ASP A 92 13.55 -33.29 -1.39
CA ASP A 92 12.41 -33.27 -0.46
C ASP A 92 12.92 -32.78 0.90
N HIS A 93 12.64 -31.52 1.21
CA HIS A 93 12.83 -31.00 2.57
C HIS A 93 11.81 -31.65 3.51
N GLU A 94 12.28 -32.15 4.65
CA GLU A 94 11.45 -32.79 5.68
C GLU A 94 10.55 -31.73 6.36
N TYR A 95 9.29 -31.63 5.91
CA TYR A 95 8.29 -30.74 6.50
C TYR A 95 7.89 -31.25 7.89
N ASN A 96 8.22 -30.49 8.94
CA ASN A 96 7.86 -30.83 10.32
C ASN A 96 6.62 -30.03 10.77
N PRO A 97 5.43 -30.65 10.90
CA PRO A 97 4.16 -29.97 11.20
C PRO A 97 3.98 -29.61 12.70
N GLY A 98 5.06 -29.47 13.46
CA GLY A 98 5.01 -29.15 14.88
C GLY A 98 4.42 -27.76 15.16
N PRO A 99 3.75 -27.54 16.31
CA PRO A 99 3.29 -26.21 16.69
C PRO A 99 4.50 -25.29 16.93
N VAL A 100 4.63 -24.23 16.14
CA VAL A 100 5.63 -23.17 16.32
C VAL A 100 4.93 -21.91 16.81
N TYR A 101 5.48 -21.27 17.85
CA TYR A 101 4.98 -19.99 18.32
C TYR A 101 5.29 -18.89 17.30
N ALA A 102 4.28 -18.11 16.94
CA ALA A 102 4.43 -17.00 16.01
C ALA A 102 5.29 -15.88 16.62
N SER A 103 6.26 -15.37 15.86
CA SER A 103 6.97 -14.12 16.17
C SER A 103 6.01 -12.92 16.15
N VAL A 104 6.49 -11.74 16.59
CA VAL A 104 5.69 -10.50 16.53
C VAL A 104 5.31 -10.16 15.08
N GLN A 105 6.23 -10.31 14.11
CA GLN A 105 5.94 -10.10 12.69
C GLN A 105 4.88 -11.09 12.18
N GLN A 106 5.00 -12.37 12.54
CA GLN A 106 4.03 -13.40 12.16
C GLN A 106 2.64 -13.16 12.78
N THR A 107 2.60 -12.61 14.00
CA THR A 107 1.34 -12.22 14.64
C THR A 107 0.66 -11.06 13.91
N ASP A 108 1.44 -10.08 13.45
CA ASP A 108 0.91 -8.95 12.69
C ASP A 108 0.46 -9.35 11.28
N GLU A 109 1.08 -10.35 10.65
CA GLU A 109 0.58 -10.94 9.41
C GLU A 109 -0.80 -11.57 9.57
N ILE A 110 -1.01 -12.37 10.62
CA ILE A 110 -2.31 -12.97 10.94
C ILE A 110 -3.34 -11.88 11.22
N ARG A 111 -3.00 -10.89 12.05
CA ARG A 111 -3.88 -9.76 12.36
C ARG A 111 -4.22 -8.93 11.12
N LYS A 112 -3.26 -8.70 10.23
CA LYS A 112 -3.48 -7.99 8.97
C LYS A 112 -4.51 -8.72 8.12
N ASN A 113 -4.38 -10.05 8.00
CA ASN A 113 -5.35 -10.86 7.27
C ASN A 113 -6.74 -10.78 7.93
N ASP A 114 -6.84 -10.89 9.25
CA ASP A 114 -8.10 -10.74 9.99
C ASP A 114 -8.75 -9.37 9.80
N ILE A 115 -7.97 -8.29 9.87
CA ILE A 115 -8.41 -6.93 9.54
C ILE A 115 -8.94 -6.90 8.11
N GLN A 116 -8.16 -7.32 7.11
CA GLN A 116 -8.61 -7.30 5.71
C GLN A 116 -9.90 -8.11 5.49
N HIS A 117 -10.02 -9.28 6.13
CA HIS A 117 -11.24 -10.08 6.10
C HIS A 117 -12.43 -9.35 6.73
N HIS A 118 -12.22 -8.59 7.81
CA HIS A 118 -13.29 -7.79 8.41
C HIS A 118 -13.78 -6.65 7.49
N PHE A 119 -12.93 -6.18 6.57
CA PHE A 119 -13.24 -5.10 5.62
C PHE A 119 -13.41 -5.60 4.17
N TYR A 120 -13.73 -6.88 3.97
CA TYR A 120 -13.91 -7.48 2.63
C TYR A 120 -14.95 -6.76 1.78
N ASP A 121 -15.91 -6.06 2.40
CA ASP A 121 -16.97 -5.30 1.76
C ASP A 121 -16.45 -4.07 1.00
N VAL A 122 -15.30 -3.54 1.40
CA VAL A 122 -14.68 -2.36 0.78
C VAL A 122 -13.35 -2.65 0.09
N ILE A 123 -12.78 -3.85 0.25
CA ILE A 123 -11.56 -4.27 -0.43
C ILE A 123 -11.92 -4.96 -1.74
N THR A 124 -11.49 -4.38 -2.86
CA THR A 124 -11.71 -4.95 -4.19
C THR A 124 -10.64 -6.00 -4.53
N SER A 125 -9.39 -5.72 -4.19
CA SER A 125 -8.25 -6.60 -4.46
C SER A 125 -7.04 -6.17 -3.66
N THR A 126 -6.15 -7.12 -3.38
CA THR A 126 -4.86 -6.87 -2.74
C THR A 126 -3.74 -7.37 -3.64
N LEU A 127 -2.75 -6.52 -3.93
CA LEU A 127 -1.50 -6.90 -4.60
C LEU A 127 -0.39 -6.94 -3.54
N HIS A 128 0.41 -7.99 -3.52
CA HIS A 128 1.54 -8.13 -2.61
C HIS A 128 2.81 -8.46 -3.39
N VAL A 129 3.89 -7.71 -3.13
CA VAL A 129 5.16 -7.81 -3.83
C VAL A 129 6.29 -7.84 -2.81
N HIS A 130 7.13 -8.88 -2.85
CA HIS A 130 8.34 -8.94 -2.04
C HIS A 130 9.39 -7.98 -2.64
N LEU A 131 9.80 -6.97 -1.88
CA LEU A 131 10.83 -6.01 -2.27
C LEU A 131 12.24 -6.52 -1.92
N GLU A 132 12.37 -7.13 -0.75
CA GLU A 132 13.57 -7.75 -0.21
C GLU A 132 13.17 -9.01 0.59
N PHE A 133 14.12 -9.68 1.24
CA PHE A 133 13.83 -10.90 2.02
C PHE A 133 12.78 -10.68 3.12
N GLU A 134 12.80 -9.54 3.81
CA GLU A 134 11.89 -9.26 4.94
C GLU A 134 10.96 -8.08 4.67
N LYS A 135 10.96 -7.49 3.47
CA LYS A 135 10.16 -6.30 3.16
C LYS A 135 9.19 -6.58 2.03
N CYS A 136 7.95 -6.17 2.24
CA CYS A 136 6.92 -6.21 1.21
C CYS A 136 6.28 -4.87 0.95
N LEU A 137 5.89 -4.70 -0.30
CA LEU A 137 4.92 -3.71 -0.74
C LEU A 137 3.58 -4.42 -0.91
N GLU A 138 2.56 -3.92 -0.23
CA GLU A 138 1.18 -4.34 -0.42
C GLU A 138 0.34 -3.16 -0.88
N ILE A 139 -0.49 -3.36 -1.89
CA ILE A 139 -1.41 -2.34 -2.40
C ILE A 139 -2.82 -2.91 -2.31
N ILE A 140 -3.64 -2.31 -1.44
CA ILE A 140 -5.03 -2.72 -1.23
C ILE A 140 -5.92 -1.76 -2.01
N ALA A 141 -6.54 -2.23 -3.10
CA ALA A 141 -7.54 -1.48 -3.85
C ALA A 141 -8.87 -1.49 -3.11
N VAL A 142 -9.51 -0.32 -3.00
CA VAL A 142 -10.70 -0.13 -2.17
C VAL A 142 -11.83 0.57 -2.93
N SER A 143 -13.07 0.18 -2.67
CA SER A 143 -14.27 0.90 -3.08
C SER A 143 -15.36 0.76 -2.03
N GLY A 144 -15.87 1.88 -1.52
CA GLY A 144 -16.93 1.84 -0.52
C GLY A 144 -17.05 3.16 0.25
N PRO A 145 -17.81 3.18 1.36
CA PRO A 145 -18.00 4.40 2.16
C PRO A 145 -16.67 4.93 2.69
N TYR A 146 -16.42 6.24 2.58
CA TYR A 146 -15.18 6.87 3.05
C TYR A 146 -14.80 6.47 4.48
N ASP A 147 -15.74 6.56 5.43
CA ASP A 147 -15.47 6.25 6.84
C ASP A 147 -15.05 4.78 7.05
N ARG A 148 -15.63 3.87 6.27
CA ARG A 148 -15.31 2.44 6.30
C ARG A 148 -13.91 2.17 5.77
N VAL A 149 -13.55 2.80 4.64
CA VAL A 149 -12.23 2.69 4.03
C VAL A 149 -11.16 3.37 4.90
N LYS A 150 -11.47 4.53 5.49
CA LYS A 150 -10.59 5.22 6.45
C LYS A 150 -10.33 4.34 7.67
N LYS A 151 -11.37 3.71 8.20
CA LYS A 151 -11.23 2.79 9.35
C LYS A 151 -10.32 1.61 9.06
N LEU A 152 -10.41 1.03 7.86
CA LEU A 152 -9.47 -0.01 7.40
C LEU A 152 -8.02 0.48 7.47
N LYS A 153 -7.73 1.67 6.90
CA LYS A 153 -6.39 2.28 6.93
C LYS A 153 -5.92 2.53 8.37
N ASP A 154 -6.78 3.06 9.23
CA ASP A 154 -6.45 3.33 10.65
C ASP A 154 -6.19 2.05 11.46
N ASP A 155 -6.91 0.97 11.18
CA ASP A 155 -6.71 -0.32 11.86
C ASP A 155 -5.45 -1.03 11.35
N LEU A 156 -5.16 -0.97 10.05
CA LEU A 156 -3.89 -1.45 9.49
C LEU A 156 -2.70 -0.68 10.08
N GLN A 157 -2.77 0.65 10.14
CA GLN A 157 -1.70 1.52 10.65
C GLN A 157 -1.25 1.21 12.10
N LYS A 158 -2.05 0.48 12.88
CA LYS A 158 -1.70 0.05 14.24
C LYS A 158 -0.76 -1.15 14.29
N LEU A 159 -0.60 -1.88 13.19
CA LEU A 159 0.30 -3.02 13.11
C LEU A 159 1.75 -2.54 13.24
N LYS A 160 2.54 -3.21 14.09
CA LYS A 160 3.93 -2.84 14.37
C LYS A 160 4.85 -3.13 13.19
N SER A 161 4.48 -4.09 12.34
CA SER A 161 5.24 -4.45 11.14
C SER A 161 5.15 -3.42 10.01
N ILE A 162 4.23 -2.45 10.07
CA ILE A 162 4.10 -1.42 9.04
C ILE A 162 5.20 -0.37 9.19
N ILE A 163 6.00 -0.20 8.13
CA ILE A 163 7.01 0.84 8.01
C ILE A 163 6.38 2.13 7.47
N SER A 164 5.55 2.00 6.42
CA SER A 164 4.90 3.13 5.75
C SER A 164 3.51 2.74 5.28
N ILE A 165 2.56 3.67 5.39
CA ILE A 165 1.20 3.52 4.88
C ILE A 165 0.74 4.87 4.32
N ASP A 166 0.32 4.88 3.06
CA ASP A 166 -0.28 6.05 2.43
C ASP A 166 -1.76 5.79 2.13
N PHE A 167 -2.48 6.85 1.75
CA PHE A 167 -3.90 6.78 1.48
C PHE A 167 -4.28 7.59 0.25
N PHE A 168 -4.63 6.91 -0.85
CA PHE A 168 -4.98 7.53 -2.12
C PHE A 168 -6.42 7.22 -2.47
N ILE A 169 -7.29 8.21 -2.32
CA ILE A 169 -8.74 8.05 -2.55
C ILE A 169 -9.28 9.23 -3.35
N ILE A 170 -10.27 8.93 -4.18
CA ILE A 170 -11.08 9.91 -4.89
C ILE A 170 -12.56 9.59 -4.68
N ASP A 171 -13.42 10.59 -4.85
CA ASP A 171 -14.85 10.36 -4.84
C ASP A 171 -15.25 9.48 -6.04
N LYS A 172 -16.10 8.48 -5.81
CA LYS A 172 -16.58 7.60 -6.88
C LYS A 172 -17.41 8.40 -7.91
N ASP A 173 -18.08 9.46 -7.47
CA ASP A 173 -18.90 10.31 -8.32
C ASP A 173 -18.08 11.36 -9.11
N LEU A 174 -16.77 11.48 -8.83
CA LEU A 174 -15.83 12.29 -9.60
C LEU A 174 -15.15 11.51 -10.75
N THR A 175 -15.57 10.27 -11.04
CA THR A 175 -15.12 9.61 -12.27
C THR A 175 -15.75 10.31 -13.47
N PRO A 176 -14.97 10.81 -14.45
CA PRO A 176 -15.53 11.36 -15.66
C PRO A 176 -16.33 10.24 -16.33
N LYS A 177 -17.65 10.42 -16.47
CA LYS A 177 -18.48 9.52 -17.28
C LYS A 177 -17.78 9.35 -18.62
N SER A 178 -17.33 8.13 -18.92
CA SER A 178 -16.85 7.75 -20.24
C SER A 178 -17.97 8.10 -21.21
N ASN A 179 -17.70 9.04 -22.13
CA ASN A 179 -18.59 9.32 -23.24
C ASN A 179 -18.66 8.06 -24.10
N GLU A 180 -19.78 7.33 -24.04
CA GLU A 180 -20.32 6.61 -25.20
C GLU A 180 -21.11 7.58 -26.08
#